data_AF-A0A1M3NCJ7-F1
#
_entry.id   AF-A0A1M3NCJ7-F1
#
_cell.length_a   1.000
_cell.length_b   1.000
_cell.length_c   1.000
_cell.angle_alpha   90.00
_cell.angle_beta   90.00
_cell.angle_gamma   90.00
#
_symmetry.space_group_name_H-M   'P 1'
#
loop_
_entity.id
_entity.type
_entity.pdbx_description
1 polymer ?
#
loop_
_entity_poly.entity_id
_entity_poly.type
_entity_poly.pdbx_seq_one_letter_code
_entity_poly.pdbx_strand_id
1 'polypeptide(L)'
;MTHAKRALWTISAGFLIAAAAACSSLDATGLDDGTERTPGGSKSDGGFANEPSGEATGGAPTATGVIVVHSATFPSFRLCFENHPNLLPQPDSKVMPEANVVGVEVGSLVRLDPLEAPGKIYVVNERAVRSAAGDPTGLTCGELLGDGTQALLPDNDYHVATLVGRPLGLTEPLGRDRVQVLAITGCGSKAFINRFNVDEASCGPTWNTTSGNLVANIINLPTSPAGATKSSIPVQLVHLAPMLEAEVGTANLEVTFGDLAASGPLPTVVATNTALLASSEQVTLNVDQNDESIYGTHGFRIEAREGNGAPKFSFSQSLAAVQSRSSPRDVPTTYYTTASNYALLLLGDPSVPATVDGGAPNPDRRRVQLLAVPVLDPTTVDAGVDSGAVNTEDGG
;
A
#
# COMPACT_ATOMS: atom_id res chain seq x y z
N MET A 1 -13.42 -48.23 41.02
CA MET A 1 -11.95 -48.18 41.16
C MET A 1 -11.49 -46.81 40.68
N THR A 2 -11.69 -45.71 41.42
CA THR A 2 -10.82 -45.17 42.48
C THR A 2 -9.33 -45.30 42.17
N HIS A 3 -8.68 -44.20 41.76
CA HIS A 3 -7.77 -43.48 42.66
C HIS A 3 -7.54 -42.04 42.18
N ALA A 4 -7.79 -41.12 43.09
CA ALA A 4 -7.37 -39.72 43.08
C ALA A 4 -6.06 -39.56 43.88
N LYS A 5 -5.31 -38.49 43.60
CA LYS A 5 -4.50 -37.64 44.52
C LYS A 5 -3.82 -36.53 43.67
N ARG A 6 -4.23 -35.26 43.77
CA ARG A 6 -3.74 -34.17 44.68
C ARG A 6 -2.25 -33.85 44.44
N ALA A 7 -1.81 -32.61 44.21
CA ALA A 7 -1.97 -31.38 45.00
C ALA A 7 -1.70 -30.13 44.10
N LEU A 8 -2.42 -29.00 44.20
CA LEU A 8 -2.28 -27.87 45.14
C LEU A 8 -0.83 -27.31 45.22
N TRP A 9 -0.45 -26.02 45.16
CA TRP A 9 -1.01 -24.65 45.22
C TRP A 9 0.03 -23.73 44.53
N THR A 10 -0.23 -22.48 44.11
CA THR A 10 -0.16 -21.28 44.97
C THR A 10 -0.69 -20.03 44.23
N ILE A 11 -1.29 -19.15 45.01
CA ILE A 11 -1.95 -17.87 44.73
C ILE A 11 -0.89 -16.74 44.73
N SER A 12 -1.09 -15.65 43.98
CA SER A 12 -1.21 -14.26 44.52
C SER A 12 -0.93 -13.14 43.50
N ALA A 13 -1.83 -12.13 43.56
CA ALA A 13 -1.67 -10.69 43.28
C ALA A 13 -1.20 -10.27 41.86
N GLY A 14 -1.89 -9.43 41.10
CA GLY A 14 -2.72 -8.28 41.48
C GLY A 14 -1.86 -7.01 41.49
N PHE A 15 -1.77 -6.31 40.36
CA PHE A 15 -1.46 -4.87 40.31
C PHE A 15 -2.12 -4.22 39.10
N LEU A 16 -3.11 -3.38 39.41
CA LEU A 16 -3.62 -2.30 38.57
C LEU A 16 -2.60 -1.16 38.59
N ILE A 17 -2.15 -0.70 37.44
CA ILE A 17 -1.64 0.67 37.27
C ILE A 17 -2.30 1.25 36.02
N ALA A 18 -3.25 2.15 36.27
CA ALA A 18 -3.66 3.16 35.33
C ALA A 18 -2.71 4.35 35.50
N ALA A 19 -2.12 4.83 34.40
CA ALA A 19 -1.46 6.12 34.35
C ALA A 19 -1.76 6.79 33.01
N ALA A 20 -2.62 7.79 33.07
CA ALA A 20 -2.75 8.83 32.07
C ALA A 20 -1.61 9.86 32.29
N ALA A 21 -0.91 10.23 31.23
CA ALA A 21 -0.17 11.48 31.07
C ALA A 21 0.11 11.62 29.55
N ALA A 22 -0.61 12.48 28.81
CA ALA A 22 -0.40 13.92 28.71
C ALA A 22 0.89 14.31 27.98
N CYS A 23 0.69 15.00 26.85
CA CYS A 23 1.70 15.70 26.06
C CYS A 23 2.59 16.62 26.91
N SER A 24 3.89 16.61 26.64
CA SER A 24 4.82 17.76 26.74
C SER A 24 6.13 17.32 26.07
N SER A 25 6.42 17.85 24.89
CA SER A 25 7.24 19.05 24.60
C SER A 25 8.69 18.68 24.30
N LEU A 26 9.10 19.09 23.10
CA LEU A 26 10.47 19.23 22.62
C LEU A 26 11.43 19.73 23.72
N ASP A 27 12.63 19.15 23.77
CA ASP A 27 13.83 19.98 23.80
C ASP A 27 15.06 19.25 23.25
N ALA A 28 15.78 19.99 22.42
CA ALA A 28 17.00 19.61 21.75
C ALA A 28 18.19 19.66 22.70
N THR A 29 18.96 18.59 22.73
CA THR A 29 20.38 18.58 23.09
C THR A 29 21.05 17.69 22.03
N GLY A 30 21.96 18.14 21.19
CA GLY A 30 23.12 18.97 21.51
C GLY A 30 24.30 18.04 21.78
N LEU A 31 24.80 17.37 20.75
CA LEU A 31 26.07 16.64 20.78
C LEU A 31 26.92 17.09 19.60
N ASP A 32 27.72 18.11 19.87
CA ASP A 32 29.04 18.33 19.29
C ASP A 32 29.89 17.06 19.49
N ASP A 33 30.48 16.55 18.42
CA ASP A 33 31.83 15.98 18.53
C ASP A 33 32.61 16.33 17.27
N GLY A 34 33.51 17.30 17.43
CA GLY A 34 34.42 17.76 16.41
C GLY A 34 35.59 16.80 16.28
N THR A 35 35.93 16.43 15.05
CA THR A 35 37.32 16.16 14.71
C THR A 35 37.67 16.78 13.37
N GLU A 36 38.63 17.68 13.45
CA GLU A 36 39.26 18.41 12.35
C GLU A 36 39.91 17.45 11.33
N ARG A 37 39.68 17.74 10.05
CA ARG A 37 40.68 17.48 8.99
C ARG A 37 40.48 18.46 7.83
N THR A 38 41.35 19.47 7.78
CA THR A 38 41.50 20.42 6.66
C THR A 38 42.58 19.89 5.67
N PRO A 39 42.80 20.51 4.49
CA PRO A 39 42.23 20.10 3.22
C PRO A 39 43.31 19.70 2.18
N GLY A 40 42.94 18.89 1.19
CA GLY A 40 43.78 18.58 0.03
C GLY A 40 42.95 18.60 -1.24
N GLY A 41 43.11 19.66 -2.04
CA GLY A 41 42.32 19.88 -3.24
C GLY A 41 42.66 18.95 -4.40
N SER A 42 41.65 18.66 -5.21
CA SER A 42 41.84 18.39 -6.63
C SER A 42 40.69 19.02 -7.40
N LYS A 43 41.06 19.90 -8.34
CA LYS A 43 40.17 20.52 -9.31
C LYS A 43 39.72 19.48 -10.32
N SER A 44 38.42 19.44 -10.61
CA SER A 44 37.92 19.05 -11.93
C SER A 44 36.63 19.81 -12.19
N ASP A 45 36.72 20.74 -13.13
CA ASP A 45 35.62 21.50 -13.69
C ASP A 45 34.68 20.56 -14.47
N GLY A 46 33.38 20.68 -14.19
CA GLY A 46 32.30 19.99 -14.90
C GLY A 46 30.98 20.55 -14.41
N GLY A 47 30.46 21.54 -15.11
CA GLY A 47 29.32 22.35 -14.69
C GLY A 47 28.05 21.53 -14.47
N PHE A 48 27.61 21.49 -13.22
CA PHE A 48 26.25 21.11 -12.86
C PHE A 48 25.41 22.39 -12.81
N ALA A 49 24.37 22.44 -13.64
CA ALA A 49 23.29 23.38 -13.44
C ALA A 49 22.63 23.05 -12.10
N ASN A 50 22.65 24.02 -11.20
CA ASN A 50 21.92 23.96 -9.93
C ASN A 50 20.41 23.90 -10.24
N GLU A 51 19.82 22.71 -10.23
CA GLU A 51 18.42 22.58 -9.84
C GLU A 51 18.35 22.63 -8.31
N PRO A 52 17.36 23.33 -7.73
CA PRO A 52 17.28 23.45 -6.28
C PRO A 52 17.05 22.07 -5.70
N SER A 53 17.83 21.74 -4.66
CA SER A 53 17.52 20.69 -3.71
C SER A 53 16.15 20.98 -3.08
N GLY A 54 15.09 20.52 -3.74
CA GLY A 54 13.74 20.51 -3.21
C GLY A 54 13.66 19.44 -2.13
N GLU A 55 13.26 19.85 -0.93
CA GLU A 55 12.61 18.95 0.01
C GLU A 55 11.59 18.11 -0.77
N ALA A 56 11.64 16.78 -0.61
CA ALA A 56 10.58 15.91 -1.08
C ALA A 56 9.32 16.15 -0.23
N THR A 57 8.67 17.30 -0.44
CA THR A 57 7.29 17.56 -0.06
C THR A 57 6.46 16.43 -0.63
N GLY A 58 5.67 15.75 0.22
CA GLY A 58 4.75 14.70 -0.23
C GLY A 58 4.00 15.17 -1.48
N GLY A 59 4.09 14.38 -2.55
CA GLY A 59 3.47 14.75 -3.82
C GLY A 59 1.97 14.91 -3.60
N ALA A 60 1.42 16.06 -4.00
CA ALA A 60 -0.02 16.30 -3.94
C ALA A 60 -0.76 15.12 -4.61
N PRO A 61 -1.89 14.66 -4.06
CA PRO A 61 -2.65 13.57 -4.66
C PRO A 61 -3.04 13.97 -6.09
N THR A 62 -2.83 13.07 -7.06
CA THR A 62 -3.19 13.31 -8.46
C THR A 62 -4.55 12.67 -8.80
N ALA A 63 -5.25 13.16 -9.82
CA ALA A 63 -6.52 12.55 -10.28
C ALA A 63 -6.31 11.27 -11.12
N THR A 64 -5.06 10.98 -11.46
CA THR A 64 -4.66 9.94 -12.42
C THR A 64 -3.51 9.13 -11.83
N GLY A 65 -3.36 7.87 -12.25
CA GLY A 65 -2.25 7.01 -11.86
C GLY A 65 -2.67 5.59 -11.52
N VAL A 66 -1.68 4.76 -11.24
CA VAL A 66 -1.87 3.34 -10.96
C VAL A 66 -1.45 3.05 -9.53
N ILE A 67 -2.34 2.48 -8.72
CA ILE A 67 -2.02 2.00 -7.38
C ILE A 67 -1.70 0.52 -7.47
N VAL A 68 -0.41 0.18 -7.37
CA VAL A 68 0.02 -1.22 -7.33
C VAL A 68 -0.15 -1.74 -5.91
N VAL A 69 -0.81 -2.88 -5.79
CA VAL A 69 -1.09 -3.51 -4.49
C VAL A 69 -0.55 -4.93 -4.49
N HIS A 70 0.18 -5.28 -3.43
CA HIS A 70 0.62 -6.65 -3.20
C HIS A 70 -0.40 -7.41 -2.34
N SER A 71 -1.23 -8.21 -3.01
CA SER A 71 -2.25 -9.07 -2.40
C SER A 71 -1.92 -10.58 -2.54
N ALA A 72 -0.71 -10.89 -3.03
CA ALA A 72 -0.18 -12.24 -3.12
C ALA A 72 0.55 -12.70 -1.84
N THR A 73 0.89 -13.99 -1.76
CA THR A 73 1.51 -14.63 -0.58
C THR A 73 3.04 -14.69 -0.62
N PHE A 74 3.67 -14.31 -1.73
CA PHE A 74 5.13 -14.31 -1.87
C PHE A 74 5.78 -13.01 -1.34
N PRO A 75 7.12 -12.97 -1.17
CA PRO A 75 7.85 -11.77 -0.74
C PRO A 75 7.72 -10.59 -1.70
N SER A 76 8.31 -9.46 -1.33
CA SER A 76 8.25 -8.23 -2.13
C SER A 76 8.67 -8.44 -3.58
N PHE A 77 7.99 -7.73 -4.49
CA PHE A 77 8.25 -7.80 -5.93
C PHE A 77 8.43 -6.42 -6.55
N ARG A 78 8.89 -6.44 -7.80
CA ARG A 78 8.82 -5.31 -8.73
C ARG A 78 8.09 -5.72 -10.01
N LEU A 79 7.64 -4.75 -10.78
CA LEU A 79 6.92 -4.95 -12.02
C LEU A 79 7.77 -4.51 -13.20
N CYS A 80 7.76 -5.33 -14.24
CA CYS A 80 8.15 -4.93 -15.59
C CYS A 80 6.96 -5.02 -16.52
N PHE A 81 6.92 -4.17 -17.53
CA PHE A 81 5.81 -4.07 -18.48
C PHE A 81 6.35 -4.30 -19.90
N GLU A 82 5.73 -5.21 -20.65
CA GLU A 82 6.18 -5.66 -21.97
C GLU A 82 6.44 -4.50 -22.94
N ASN A 83 5.52 -3.54 -22.97
CA ASN A 83 5.58 -2.41 -23.90
C ASN A 83 6.36 -1.20 -23.35
N HIS A 84 6.94 -1.34 -22.15
CA HIS A 84 7.80 -0.32 -21.56
C HIS A 84 9.18 -0.89 -21.22
N PRO A 85 9.91 -1.46 -22.20
CA PRO A 85 11.18 -2.12 -21.95
C PRO A 85 12.25 -1.16 -21.44
N ASN A 86 12.15 0.13 -21.75
CA ASN A 86 13.14 1.14 -21.33
C ASN A 86 12.96 1.60 -19.88
N LEU A 87 11.88 1.20 -19.20
CA LEU A 87 11.69 1.54 -17.79
C LEU A 87 12.56 0.64 -16.92
N LEU A 88 13.02 1.18 -15.79
CA LEU A 88 13.51 0.37 -14.69
C LEU A 88 12.35 -0.44 -14.07
N PRO A 89 12.65 -1.57 -13.41
CA PRO A 89 11.64 -2.31 -12.67
C PRO A 89 10.93 -1.44 -11.63
N GLN A 90 9.60 -1.39 -11.71
CA GLN A 90 8.76 -0.50 -10.91
C GLN A 90 8.30 -1.12 -9.59
N PRO A 91 8.14 -0.34 -8.50
CA PRO A 91 8.53 1.06 -8.39
C PRO A 91 10.06 1.20 -8.42
N ASP A 92 10.54 2.26 -9.05
CA ASP A 92 11.96 2.61 -9.10
C ASP A 92 12.33 3.66 -8.03
N SER A 93 13.59 4.09 -8.02
CA SER A 93 14.10 5.10 -7.09
C SER A 93 13.46 6.49 -7.26
N LYS A 94 12.83 6.80 -8.40
CA LYS A 94 12.12 8.06 -8.61
C LYS A 94 10.76 8.03 -7.93
N VAL A 95 10.03 6.93 -8.11
CA VAL A 95 8.70 6.74 -7.51
C VAL A 95 8.79 6.58 -6.00
N MET A 96 9.82 5.86 -5.53
CA MET A 96 10.03 5.60 -4.12
C MET A 96 11.53 5.71 -3.82
N PRO A 97 12.03 6.90 -3.41
CA PRO A 97 13.46 7.11 -3.14
C PRO A 97 14.04 6.17 -2.07
N GLU A 98 13.19 5.72 -1.15
CA GLU A 98 13.51 4.72 -0.12
C GLU A 98 13.46 3.26 -0.66
N ALA A 99 13.00 3.04 -1.90
CA ALA A 99 12.91 1.71 -2.54
C ALA A 99 14.26 1.12 -2.95
N ASN A 100 15.39 1.78 -2.70
CA ASN A 100 16.72 1.17 -2.80
C ASN A 100 16.83 -0.12 -1.97
N VAL A 101 15.93 -0.31 -1.00
CA VAL A 101 15.96 -1.44 -0.06
C VAL A 101 14.74 -2.37 -0.17
N VAL A 102 13.61 -1.91 -0.75
CA VAL A 102 12.33 -2.61 -0.68
C VAL A 102 11.46 -2.35 -1.93
N GLY A 103 10.96 -3.40 -2.59
CA GLY A 103 9.95 -3.32 -3.65
C GLY A 103 8.53 -3.11 -3.09
N VAL A 104 7.50 -3.58 -3.80
CA VAL A 104 6.13 -3.60 -3.24
C VAL A 104 6.08 -4.73 -2.22
N GLU A 105 5.85 -4.44 -0.93
CA GLU A 105 5.71 -5.45 0.12
C GLU A 105 4.28 -5.94 0.26
N VAL A 106 4.10 -7.17 0.75
CA VAL A 106 2.79 -7.72 1.14
C VAL A 106 2.03 -6.73 2.03
N GLY A 107 0.81 -6.38 1.64
CA GLY A 107 -0.05 -5.45 2.36
C GLY A 107 0.33 -3.97 2.22
N SER A 108 1.33 -3.64 1.41
CA SER A 108 1.65 -2.27 1.02
C SER A 108 1.05 -1.91 -0.35
N LEU A 109 1.05 -0.61 -0.65
CA LEU A 109 0.71 -0.07 -1.95
C LEU A 109 1.78 0.91 -2.41
N VAL A 110 1.90 1.07 -3.73
CA VAL A 110 2.75 2.11 -4.33
C VAL A 110 2.00 2.74 -5.50
N ARG A 111 2.11 4.05 -5.64
CA ARG A 111 1.53 4.79 -6.75
C ARG A 111 2.56 4.92 -7.88
N LEU A 112 2.19 4.48 -9.07
CA LEU A 112 2.95 4.71 -10.30
C LEU A 112 2.25 5.80 -11.13
N ASP A 113 3.04 6.43 -12.00
CA ASP A 113 2.51 7.27 -13.07
C ASP A 113 1.60 6.45 -14.01
N PRO A 114 0.66 7.11 -14.72
CA PRO A 114 -0.14 6.45 -15.74
C PRO A 114 0.71 5.73 -16.80
N LEU A 115 0.18 4.60 -17.30
CA LEU A 115 0.80 3.78 -18.34
C LEU A 115 -0.10 3.77 -19.58
N GLU A 116 0.43 4.03 -20.77
CA GLU A 116 -0.40 4.15 -21.99
C GLU A 116 -0.87 2.79 -22.54
N ALA A 117 -0.05 1.74 -22.50
CA ALA A 117 -0.45 0.42 -22.96
C ALA A 117 0.54 -0.64 -22.43
N PRO A 118 0.44 -1.02 -21.14
CA PRO A 118 1.53 -1.75 -20.48
C PRO A 118 1.86 -3.14 -21.04
N GLY A 119 0.98 -3.75 -21.84
CA GLY A 119 1.18 -5.09 -22.39
C GLY A 119 1.12 -6.15 -21.29
N LYS A 120 1.94 -7.21 -21.38
CA LYS A 120 2.09 -8.18 -20.29
C LYS A 120 2.74 -7.55 -19.06
N ILE A 121 2.35 -8.05 -17.90
CA ILE A 121 2.89 -7.65 -16.61
C ILE A 121 3.78 -8.78 -16.09
N TYR A 122 5.05 -8.47 -15.89
CA TYR A 122 6.05 -9.37 -15.35
C TYR A 122 6.24 -9.05 -13.88
N VAL A 123 5.96 -10.01 -13.01
CA VAL A 123 6.23 -9.92 -11.58
C VAL A 123 7.62 -10.47 -11.34
N VAL A 124 8.51 -9.59 -10.90
CA VAL A 124 9.94 -9.85 -10.78
C VAL A 124 10.34 -9.92 -9.32
N ASN A 125 11.22 -10.86 -8.99
CA ASN A 125 11.83 -10.98 -7.68
C ASN A 125 12.60 -9.69 -7.35
N GLU A 126 12.15 -8.95 -6.34
CA GLU A 126 12.79 -7.70 -5.91
C GLU A 126 14.29 -7.87 -5.68
N ARG A 127 14.71 -8.97 -5.06
CA ARG A 127 16.12 -9.20 -4.73
C ARG A 127 16.99 -9.35 -5.97
N ALA A 128 16.44 -9.91 -7.06
CA ALA A 128 17.17 -10.10 -8.31
C ALA A 128 17.41 -8.76 -9.04
N VAL A 129 16.56 -7.76 -8.81
CA VAL A 129 16.59 -6.49 -9.54
C VAL A 129 16.83 -5.26 -8.66
N ARG A 130 17.11 -5.45 -7.37
CA ARG A 130 17.28 -4.35 -6.42
C ARG A 130 18.27 -3.29 -6.87
N SER A 131 19.46 -3.73 -7.32
CA SER A 131 20.50 -2.82 -7.80
C SER A 131 20.07 -2.07 -9.05
N ALA A 132 19.33 -2.73 -9.95
CA ALA A 132 18.86 -2.13 -11.19
C ALA A 132 17.79 -1.07 -10.94
N ALA A 133 16.85 -1.30 -10.03
CA ALA A 133 15.76 -0.37 -9.76
C ALA A 133 16.14 0.79 -8.83
N GLY A 134 17.18 0.62 -8.01
CA GLY A 134 17.68 1.66 -7.11
C GLY A 134 18.63 2.66 -7.76
N ASP A 135 19.18 2.33 -8.92
CA ASP A 135 20.13 3.16 -9.67
C ASP A 135 19.44 3.70 -10.93
N PRO A 136 19.37 5.02 -11.15
CA PRO A 136 18.87 5.60 -12.40
C PRO A 136 19.58 5.09 -13.67
N THR A 137 20.80 4.57 -13.52
CA THR A 137 21.61 3.95 -14.59
C THR A 137 21.56 2.42 -14.58
N GLY A 138 20.70 1.84 -13.75
CA GLY A 138 20.51 0.40 -13.64
C GLY A 138 19.86 -0.23 -14.88
N LEU A 139 19.79 -1.56 -14.86
CA LEU A 139 19.25 -2.32 -15.98
C LEU A 139 17.75 -2.08 -16.16
N THR A 140 17.37 -1.84 -17.39
CA THR A 140 15.99 -1.68 -17.82
C THR A 140 15.27 -3.03 -17.88
N CYS A 141 13.94 -3.00 -17.86
CA CYS A 141 13.12 -4.19 -18.01
C CYS A 141 13.40 -4.95 -19.32
N GLY A 142 13.75 -4.26 -20.40
CA GLY A 142 14.11 -4.87 -21.68
C GLY A 142 15.44 -5.63 -21.61
N GLU A 143 16.42 -5.12 -20.88
CA GLU A 143 17.69 -5.81 -20.66
C GLU A 143 17.54 -7.01 -19.72
N LEU A 144 16.71 -6.87 -18.68
CA LEU A 144 16.43 -7.91 -17.70
C LEU A 144 15.56 -9.04 -18.25
N LEU A 145 14.64 -8.76 -19.17
CA LEU A 145 13.72 -9.76 -19.75
C LEU A 145 14.14 -10.23 -21.16
N GLY A 146 15.26 -9.73 -21.67
CA GLY A 146 15.83 -10.13 -22.97
C GLY A 146 16.69 -11.39 -22.90
N ASP A 147 17.54 -11.60 -23.90
CA ASP A 147 18.40 -12.80 -24.03
C ASP A 147 19.87 -12.56 -23.60
N GLY A 148 20.11 -11.56 -22.74
CA GLY A 148 21.45 -11.15 -22.29
C GLY A 148 22.04 -12.02 -21.17
N THR A 149 23.32 -11.82 -20.85
CA THR A 149 23.98 -12.50 -19.72
C THR A 149 23.44 -12.09 -18.35
N GLN A 150 22.76 -10.96 -18.28
CA GLN A 150 22.07 -10.45 -17.10
C GLN A 150 20.56 -10.66 -17.17
N ALA A 151 20.09 -11.43 -18.16
CA ALA A 151 18.69 -11.80 -18.27
C ALA A 151 18.25 -12.62 -17.07
N LEU A 152 17.07 -12.27 -16.57
CA LEU A 152 16.37 -12.99 -15.54
C LEU A 152 15.86 -14.31 -16.09
N LEU A 153 15.86 -15.34 -15.25
CA LEU A 153 15.35 -16.63 -15.67
C LEU A 153 13.82 -16.68 -15.51
N PRO A 154 13.07 -17.02 -16.58
CA PRO A 154 11.64 -17.25 -16.48
C PRO A 154 11.34 -18.31 -15.41
N ASP A 155 10.25 -18.12 -14.68
CA ASP A 155 9.78 -19.00 -13.61
C ASP A 155 10.74 -19.16 -12.42
N ASN A 156 11.87 -18.48 -12.41
CA ASN A 156 12.78 -18.45 -11.26
C ASN A 156 12.87 -17.03 -10.71
N ASP A 157 13.20 -16.07 -11.57
CA ASP A 157 13.42 -14.68 -11.19
C ASP A 157 12.22 -13.80 -11.54
N TYR A 158 11.41 -14.20 -12.52
CA TYR A 158 10.16 -13.53 -12.84
C TYR A 158 9.07 -14.51 -13.26
N HIS A 159 7.82 -14.08 -13.15
CA HIS A 159 6.66 -14.81 -13.65
C HIS A 159 5.68 -13.83 -14.31
N VAL A 160 5.00 -14.26 -15.36
CA VAL A 160 4.03 -13.42 -16.07
C VAL A 160 2.69 -13.50 -15.34
N ALA A 161 2.17 -12.37 -14.87
CA ALA A 161 0.84 -12.33 -14.29
C ALA A 161 -0.22 -12.42 -15.39
N THR A 162 -1.15 -13.37 -15.26
CA THR A 162 -2.28 -13.48 -16.17
C THR A 162 -3.26 -12.35 -15.89
N LEU A 163 -3.83 -11.75 -16.93
CA LEU A 163 -4.89 -10.75 -16.77
C LEU A 163 -6.26 -11.42 -16.93
N VAL A 164 -7.13 -11.26 -15.95
CA VAL A 164 -8.48 -11.84 -16.00
C VAL A 164 -9.24 -11.27 -17.21
N GLY A 165 -9.69 -12.17 -18.09
CA GLY A 165 -10.41 -11.79 -19.30
C GLY A 165 -9.57 -11.12 -20.39
N ARG A 166 -8.23 -11.03 -20.25
CA ARG A 166 -7.34 -10.37 -21.22
C ARG A 166 -6.04 -11.18 -21.47
N PRO A 167 -6.09 -12.29 -22.21
CA PRO A 167 -4.94 -13.18 -22.38
C PRO A 167 -3.77 -12.58 -23.18
N LEU A 168 -3.98 -11.47 -23.90
CA LEU A 168 -2.96 -10.84 -24.77
C LEU A 168 -2.20 -9.67 -24.12
N GLY A 169 -2.40 -9.41 -22.83
CA GLY A 169 -1.82 -8.22 -22.17
C GLY A 169 -2.79 -7.02 -22.16
N LEU A 170 -2.32 -5.90 -21.60
CA LEU A 170 -3.05 -4.64 -21.53
C LEU A 170 -2.72 -3.75 -22.73
N THR A 171 -3.66 -3.65 -23.65
CA THR A 171 -3.60 -2.76 -24.82
C THR A 171 -4.16 -1.36 -24.54
N GLU A 172 -4.89 -1.20 -23.44
CA GLU A 172 -5.51 0.06 -23.04
C GLU A 172 -4.67 0.79 -21.99
N PRO A 173 -4.75 2.13 -21.92
CA PRO A 173 -4.13 2.90 -20.85
C PRO A 173 -4.59 2.48 -19.47
N LEU A 174 -3.66 2.45 -18.53
CA LEU A 174 -3.86 2.21 -17.11
C LEU A 174 -3.54 3.49 -16.34
N GLY A 175 -4.49 3.99 -15.58
CA GLY A 175 -4.33 5.16 -14.73
C GLY A 175 -4.43 6.51 -15.45
N ARG A 176 -4.64 6.56 -16.77
CA ARG A 176 -4.56 7.82 -17.55
C ARG A 176 -5.66 8.82 -17.18
N ASP A 177 -6.91 8.38 -17.16
CA ASP A 177 -8.07 9.27 -16.97
C ASP A 177 -8.68 9.17 -15.57
N ARG A 178 -8.15 8.28 -14.73
CA ARG A 178 -8.63 8.00 -13.38
C ARG A 178 -7.57 7.24 -12.59
N VAL A 179 -7.73 7.19 -11.28
CA VAL A 179 -6.96 6.27 -10.44
C VAL A 179 -7.47 4.84 -10.63
N GLN A 180 -6.57 3.90 -10.92
CA GLN A 180 -6.87 2.47 -11.01
C GLN A 180 -5.98 1.68 -10.07
N VAL A 181 -6.52 0.64 -9.44
CA VAL A 181 -5.74 -0.31 -8.64
C VAL A 181 -5.30 -1.46 -9.53
N LEU A 182 -4.01 -1.79 -9.50
CA LEU A 182 -3.41 -3.00 -10.05
C LEU A 182 -3.06 -3.94 -8.90
N ALA A 183 -3.97 -4.86 -8.58
CA ALA A 183 -3.79 -5.84 -7.53
C ALA A 183 -3.15 -7.12 -8.06
N ILE A 184 -1.97 -7.46 -7.55
CA ILE A 184 -1.28 -8.72 -7.86
C ILE A 184 -1.69 -9.76 -6.83
N THR A 185 -2.28 -10.87 -7.28
CA THR A 185 -2.79 -11.97 -6.44
C THR A 185 -2.32 -13.34 -6.94
N GLY A 186 -2.43 -14.35 -6.08
CA GLY A 186 -2.05 -15.72 -6.40
C GLY A 186 -0.55 -15.98 -6.30
N CYS A 187 -0.12 -17.08 -6.90
CA CYS A 187 1.25 -17.59 -6.87
C CYS A 187 1.75 -17.86 -8.30
N GLY A 188 3.06 -17.67 -8.52
CA GLY A 188 3.72 -18.15 -9.73
C GLY A 188 3.81 -19.67 -9.79
N SER A 189 4.55 -20.21 -10.76
CA SER A 189 4.82 -21.64 -10.87
C SER A 189 5.57 -22.21 -9.66
N LYS A 190 5.65 -23.54 -9.55
CA LYS A 190 6.40 -24.22 -8.47
C LYS A 190 7.86 -23.78 -8.40
N ALA A 191 8.52 -23.63 -9.55
CA ALA A 191 9.88 -23.12 -9.60
C ALA A 191 9.98 -21.72 -8.98
N PHE A 192 9.01 -20.86 -9.29
CA PHE A 192 8.97 -19.49 -8.81
C PHE A 192 8.77 -19.44 -7.30
N ILE A 193 7.73 -20.09 -6.78
CA ILE A 193 7.44 -20.06 -5.33
C ILE A 193 8.53 -20.75 -4.49
N ASN A 194 9.17 -21.79 -5.02
CA ASN A 194 10.31 -22.45 -4.36
C ASN A 194 11.49 -21.51 -4.20
N ARG A 195 11.75 -20.64 -5.19
CA ARG A 195 12.80 -19.62 -5.09
C ARG A 195 12.57 -18.65 -3.93
N PHE A 196 11.31 -18.41 -3.59
CA PHE A 196 10.90 -17.55 -2.49
C PHE A 196 10.67 -18.26 -1.16
N ASN A 197 10.80 -19.59 -1.11
CA ASN A 197 10.42 -20.42 0.05
C ASN A 197 8.96 -20.20 0.48
N VAL A 198 8.06 -20.05 -0.48
CA VAL A 198 6.62 -19.92 -0.23
C VAL A 198 6.01 -21.32 -0.16
N ASP A 199 5.21 -21.58 0.86
CA ASP A 199 4.51 -22.85 1.04
C ASP A 199 3.45 -23.03 -0.05
N GLU A 200 3.43 -24.18 -0.71
CA GLU A 200 2.44 -24.56 -1.72
C GLU A 200 1.01 -24.46 -1.16
N ALA A 201 0.82 -24.75 0.13
CA ALA A 201 -0.48 -24.66 0.78
C ALA A 201 -1.05 -23.22 0.78
N SER A 202 -0.19 -22.20 0.72
CA SER A 202 -0.60 -20.79 0.70
C SER A 202 -1.12 -20.31 -0.66
N CYS A 203 -0.91 -21.08 -1.73
CA CYS A 203 -1.28 -20.69 -3.10
C CYS A 203 -2.74 -20.95 -3.45
N GLY A 204 -3.47 -21.64 -2.56
CA GLY A 204 -4.89 -21.91 -2.70
C GLY A 204 -5.22 -23.02 -3.70
N PRO A 205 -6.50 -23.42 -3.78
CA PRO A 205 -6.93 -24.62 -4.50
C PRO A 205 -6.87 -24.49 -6.03
N THR A 206 -6.81 -23.27 -6.57
CA THR A 206 -6.75 -23.01 -8.01
C THR A 206 -5.32 -22.99 -8.56
N TRP A 207 -4.32 -23.17 -7.70
CA TRP A 207 -2.92 -23.11 -8.07
C TRP A 207 -2.46 -24.34 -8.85
N ASN A 208 -1.66 -24.12 -9.90
CA ASN A 208 -1.07 -25.16 -10.73
C ASN A 208 0.46 -25.12 -10.60
N THR A 209 1.10 -26.27 -10.44
CA THR A 209 2.56 -26.36 -10.25
C THR A 209 3.35 -25.89 -11.46
N THR A 210 2.80 -25.96 -12.67
CA THR A 210 3.46 -25.55 -13.92
C THR A 210 3.19 -24.09 -14.24
N SER A 211 1.91 -23.68 -14.27
CA SER A 211 1.52 -22.34 -14.72
C SER A 211 1.31 -21.34 -13.60
N GLY A 212 1.28 -21.77 -12.34
CA GLY A 212 0.80 -20.95 -11.24
C GLY A 212 -0.68 -20.58 -11.36
N ASN A 213 -1.09 -19.62 -10.54
CA ASN A 213 -2.37 -18.90 -10.62
C ASN A 213 -2.14 -17.39 -10.39
N LEU A 214 -0.96 -16.88 -10.76
CA LEU A 214 -0.60 -15.47 -10.60
C LEU A 214 -1.45 -14.61 -11.53
N VAL A 215 -2.15 -13.65 -10.95
CA VAL A 215 -3.09 -12.80 -11.67
C VAL A 215 -2.85 -11.33 -11.35
N ALA A 216 -2.98 -10.50 -12.38
CA ALA A 216 -3.08 -9.05 -12.27
C ALA A 216 -4.55 -8.63 -12.44
N ASN A 217 -5.13 -8.03 -11.40
CA ASN A 217 -6.50 -7.56 -11.38
C ASN A 217 -6.53 -6.04 -11.46
N ILE A 218 -7.34 -5.50 -12.36
CA ILE A 218 -7.54 -4.06 -12.49
C ILE A 218 -8.88 -3.70 -11.88
N ILE A 219 -8.84 -2.81 -10.89
CA ILE A 219 -10.04 -2.32 -10.21
C ILE A 219 -10.12 -0.82 -10.45
N ASN A 220 -11.25 -0.38 -11.01
CA ASN A 220 -11.52 1.02 -11.22
C ASN A 220 -11.99 1.64 -9.91
N LEU A 221 -11.36 2.75 -9.51
CA LEU A 221 -11.82 3.53 -8.37
C LEU A 221 -12.74 4.65 -8.87
N PRO A 222 -14.05 4.60 -8.61
CA PRO A 222 -14.93 5.69 -9.01
C PRO A 222 -14.69 6.94 -8.15
N THR A 223 -14.88 8.10 -8.77
CA THR A 223 -14.97 9.40 -8.10
C THR A 223 -16.32 9.51 -7.39
N SER A 224 -16.42 10.39 -6.39
CA SER A 224 -17.73 10.74 -5.80
C SER A 224 -18.19 12.09 -6.33
N PRO A 225 -19.46 12.23 -6.77
CA PRO A 225 -19.98 13.50 -7.25
C PRO A 225 -20.18 14.54 -6.13
N ALA A 226 -20.28 14.10 -4.86
CA ALA A 226 -20.48 15.01 -3.72
C ALA A 226 -19.17 15.62 -3.19
N GLY A 227 -18.04 14.93 -3.38
CA GLY A 227 -16.73 15.32 -2.86
C GLY A 227 -16.62 15.30 -1.33
N ALA A 228 -15.40 15.37 -0.79
CA ALA A 228 -15.19 15.63 0.63
C ALA A 228 -15.56 17.09 0.96
N THR A 229 -16.13 17.29 2.15
CA THR A 229 -16.41 18.62 2.70
C THR A 229 -15.86 18.72 4.11
N LYS A 230 -15.84 19.93 4.70
CA LYS A 230 -15.41 20.11 6.10
C LYS A 230 -16.20 19.28 7.11
N SER A 231 -17.40 18.81 6.75
CA SER A 231 -18.27 18.02 7.63
C SER A 231 -18.47 16.58 7.15
N SER A 232 -17.85 16.18 6.03
CA SER A 232 -18.10 14.87 5.44
C SER A 232 -16.93 14.30 4.65
N ILE A 233 -16.77 12.99 4.73
CA ILE A 233 -15.75 12.24 3.97
C ILE A 233 -16.45 11.11 3.19
N PRO A 234 -16.56 11.19 1.86
CA PRO A 234 -17.01 10.07 1.05
C PRO A 234 -15.92 8.99 1.02
N VAL A 235 -16.34 7.75 1.26
CA VAL A 235 -15.46 6.57 1.26
C VAL A 235 -16.08 5.42 0.48
N GLN A 236 -15.24 4.52 -0.01
CA GLN A 236 -15.66 3.22 -0.54
C GLN A 236 -14.66 2.16 -0.08
N LEU A 237 -15.11 0.96 0.24
CA LEU A 237 -14.23 -0.15 0.57
C LEU A 237 -13.82 -0.89 -0.71
N VAL A 238 -12.56 -1.28 -0.82
CA VAL A 238 -12.08 -2.26 -1.81
C VAL A 238 -11.45 -3.42 -1.06
N HIS A 239 -12.02 -4.62 -1.19
CA HIS A 239 -11.54 -5.79 -0.46
C HIS A 239 -10.40 -6.49 -1.22
N LEU A 240 -9.18 -6.44 -0.67
CA LEU A 240 -7.94 -6.94 -1.28
C LEU A 240 -7.16 -7.88 -0.33
N ALA A 241 -7.86 -8.55 0.59
CA ALA A 241 -7.27 -9.39 1.64
C ALA A 241 -7.75 -10.86 1.51
N PRO A 242 -7.17 -11.66 0.59
CA PRO A 242 -7.60 -13.05 0.35
C PRO A 242 -7.55 -13.93 1.59
N MET A 243 -6.54 -13.72 2.45
CA MET A 243 -6.41 -14.46 3.71
C MET A 243 -7.51 -14.12 4.70
N LEU A 244 -7.98 -12.87 4.71
CA LEU A 244 -9.12 -12.47 5.51
C LEU A 244 -10.41 -13.09 4.96
N GLU A 245 -10.61 -13.13 3.65
CA GLU A 245 -11.77 -13.82 3.05
C GLU A 245 -11.79 -15.32 3.41
N ALA A 246 -10.62 -15.99 3.33
CA ALA A 246 -10.47 -17.39 3.69
C ALA A 246 -10.78 -17.64 5.19
N GLU A 247 -10.33 -16.76 6.08
CA GLU A 247 -10.56 -16.85 7.53
C GLU A 247 -12.02 -16.54 7.91
N VAL A 248 -12.63 -15.56 7.24
CA VAL A 248 -14.04 -15.19 7.40
C VAL A 248 -14.91 -16.41 7.12
N GLY A 249 -14.63 -17.18 6.06
CA GLY A 249 -15.35 -18.41 5.73
C GLY A 249 -16.86 -18.14 5.57
N THR A 250 -17.67 -18.67 6.47
CA THR A 250 -19.14 -18.43 6.50
C THR A 250 -19.56 -17.22 7.33
N ALA A 251 -18.63 -16.53 7.99
CA ALA A 251 -18.90 -15.31 8.73
C ALA A 251 -19.23 -14.14 7.79
N ASN A 252 -19.95 -13.15 8.31
CA ASN A 252 -20.14 -11.89 7.62
C ASN A 252 -18.99 -10.94 8.00
N LEU A 253 -18.29 -10.44 6.98
CA LEU A 253 -17.30 -9.38 7.14
C LEU A 253 -18.01 -8.02 7.09
N GLU A 254 -17.88 -7.25 8.15
CA GLU A 254 -18.50 -5.93 8.29
C GLU A 254 -17.43 -4.88 8.59
N VAL A 255 -17.48 -3.76 7.88
CA VAL A 255 -16.66 -2.58 8.14
C VAL A 255 -17.60 -1.46 8.58
N THR A 256 -17.40 -0.98 9.80
CA THR A 256 -18.19 0.10 10.40
C THR A 256 -17.30 1.29 10.77
N PHE A 257 -17.87 2.47 10.94
CA PHE A 257 -17.20 3.72 11.27
C PHE A 257 -17.88 4.46 12.42
N GLY A 258 -17.08 5.09 13.29
CA GLY A 258 -17.54 5.91 14.40
C GLY A 258 -16.49 6.03 15.52
N ASP A 259 -16.93 6.42 16.72
CA ASP A 259 -16.09 6.51 17.91
C ASP A 259 -15.57 5.12 18.33
N LEU A 260 -14.25 4.94 18.29
CA LEU A 260 -13.61 3.67 18.60
C LEU A 260 -13.69 3.30 20.09
N ALA A 261 -13.98 4.25 20.98
CA ALA A 261 -14.23 3.97 22.39
C ALA A 261 -15.60 3.30 22.62
N ALA A 262 -16.52 3.35 21.65
CA ALA A 262 -17.82 2.72 21.76
C ALA A 262 -17.72 1.19 21.82
N SER A 263 -18.47 0.59 22.75
CA SER A 263 -18.64 -0.86 22.84
C SER A 263 -19.65 -1.35 21.79
N GLY A 264 -19.26 -2.31 20.94
CA GLY A 264 -20.15 -2.93 19.94
C GLY A 264 -20.03 -2.33 18.53
N PRO A 265 -20.93 -2.64 17.60
CA PRO A 265 -20.87 -2.11 16.23
C PRO A 265 -20.91 -0.58 16.22
N LEU A 266 -20.13 0.03 15.32
CA LEU A 266 -20.10 1.49 15.18
C LEU A 266 -21.32 1.97 14.37
N PRO A 267 -21.79 3.22 14.57
CA PRO A 267 -23.08 3.69 14.06
C PRO A 267 -23.19 3.75 12.53
N THR A 268 -22.07 3.84 11.80
CA THR A 268 -22.08 3.93 10.34
C THR A 268 -21.56 2.63 9.73
N VAL A 269 -22.41 1.91 9.00
CA VAL A 269 -21.98 0.76 8.20
C VAL A 269 -21.35 1.27 6.91
N VAL A 270 -20.07 0.98 6.70
CA VAL A 270 -19.33 1.35 5.49
C VAL A 270 -19.50 0.29 4.42
N ALA A 271 -19.38 -0.98 4.80
CA ALA A 271 -19.54 -2.10 3.88
C ALA A 271 -19.86 -3.39 4.63
N THR A 272 -20.56 -4.30 3.96
CA THR A 272 -20.84 -5.65 4.45
C THR A 272 -20.63 -6.64 3.32
N ASN A 273 -19.86 -7.70 3.58
CA ASN A 273 -19.59 -8.80 2.66
C ASN A 273 -19.16 -8.35 1.26
N THR A 274 -18.30 -7.34 1.18
CA THR A 274 -17.67 -6.94 -0.08
C THR A 274 -16.84 -8.11 -0.60
N ALA A 275 -17.19 -8.60 -1.78
CA ALA A 275 -16.47 -9.69 -2.44
C ALA A 275 -15.00 -9.32 -2.66
N LEU A 276 -14.10 -10.30 -2.60
CA LEU A 276 -12.69 -10.08 -2.89
C LEU A 276 -12.51 -9.52 -4.31
N LEU A 277 -11.62 -8.53 -4.43
CA LEU A 277 -11.36 -7.73 -5.64
C LEU A 277 -12.54 -6.88 -6.13
N ALA A 278 -13.59 -6.71 -5.31
CA ALA A 278 -14.69 -5.80 -5.59
C ALA A 278 -14.61 -4.53 -4.74
N SER A 279 -15.25 -3.48 -5.27
CA SER A 279 -15.51 -2.24 -4.53
C SER A 279 -16.93 -2.26 -3.96
N SER A 280 -17.12 -1.71 -2.77
CA SER A 280 -18.44 -1.45 -2.20
C SER A 280 -19.09 -0.23 -2.87
N GLU A 281 -20.37 -0.03 -2.58
CA GLU A 281 -21.02 1.27 -2.77
C GLU A 281 -20.33 2.35 -1.92
N GLN A 282 -20.42 3.59 -2.37
CA GLN A 282 -19.89 4.75 -1.65
C GLN A 282 -20.77 5.09 -0.44
N VAL A 283 -20.13 5.41 0.68
CA VAL A 283 -20.78 5.86 1.91
C VAL A 283 -20.17 7.19 2.32
N THR A 284 -21.01 8.14 2.75
CA THR A 284 -20.54 9.42 3.29
C THR A 284 -20.44 9.34 4.80
N LEU A 285 -19.23 9.53 5.32
CA LEU A 285 -18.97 9.61 6.76
C LEU A 285 -19.26 11.04 7.24
N ASN A 286 -19.97 11.17 8.35
CA ASN A 286 -20.19 12.47 9.01
C ASN A 286 -19.03 12.72 9.98
N VAL A 287 -18.14 13.65 9.62
CA VAL A 287 -16.89 13.93 10.35
C VAL A 287 -16.66 15.44 10.31
N ASP A 288 -16.64 16.09 11.47
CA ASP A 288 -16.22 17.50 11.54
C ASP A 288 -14.69 17.56 11.45
N GLN A 289 -14.19 17.88 10.26
CA GLN A 289 -12.77 17.96 9.97
C GLN A 289 -12.06 19.15 10.66
N ASN A 290 -12.82 20.07 11.28
CA ASN A 290 -12.24 21.12 12.10
C ASN A 290 -11.93 20.67 13.53
N ASP A 291 -12.50 19.54 13.98
CA ASP A 291 -12.20 18.93 15.27
C ASP A 291 -11.07 17.91 15.11
N GLU A 292 -9.83 18.33 15.37
CA GLU A 292 -8.67 17.45 15.24
C GLU A 292 -8.74 16.18 16.11
N SER A 293 -9.50 16.22 17.22
CA SER A 293 -9.64 15.07 18.10
C SER A 293 -10.38 13.91 17.43
N ILE A 294 -11.18 14.19 16.40
CA ILE A 294 -11.93 13.18 15.65
C ILE A 294 -10.99 12.21 14.94
N TYR A 295 -9.80 12.67 14.49
CA TYR A 295 -8.87 11.81 13.77
C TYR A 295 -8.26 10.72 14.65
N GLY A 296 -8.11 11.00 15.95
CA GLY A 296 -7.59 10.05 16.93
C GLY A 296 -8.66 9.13 17.54
N THR A 297 -9.88 9.65 17.69
CA THR A 297 -10.98 8.95 18.40
C THR A 297 -11.90 8.18 17.47
N HIS A 298 -12.12 8.66 16.26
CA HIS A 298 -12.98 8.02 15.27
C HIS A 298 -12.17 7.23 14.25
N GLY A 299 -12.78 6.15 13.77
CA GLY A 299 -12.13 5.28 12.83
C GLY A 299 -13.01 4.14 12.37
N PHE A 300 -12.37 3.17 11.75
CA PHE A 300 -13.01 2.00 11.19
C PHE A 300 -12.83 0.80 12.11
N ARG A 301 -13.87 -0.03 12.19
CA ARG A 301 -13.86 -1.33 12.86
C ARG A 301 -14.25 -2.40 11.85
N ILE A 302 -13.33 -3.33 11.62
CA ILE A 302 -13.46 -4.47 10.73
C ILE A 302 -13.75 -5.69 11.59
N GLU A 303 -14.90 -6.34 11.38
CA GLU A 303 -15.29 -7.51 12.14
C GLU A 303 -15.78 -8.63 11.24
N ALA A 304 -15.42 -9.87 11.58
CA ALA A 304 -16.01 -11.06 10.98
C ALA A 304 -16.90 -11.76 12.00
N ARG A 305 -18.20 -11.87 11.75
CA ARG A 305 -19.18 -12.43 12.70
C ARG A 305 -19.98 -13.58 12.11
N GLU A 306 -20.14 -14.67 12.86
CA GLU A 306 -21.13 -15.70 12.55
C GLU A 306 -22.40 -15.47 13.37
N GLY A 307 -23.47 -15.04 12.68
CA GLY A 307 -24.72 -14.66 13.33
C GLY A 307 -24.53 -13.50 14.33
N ASN A 308 -25.22 -13.58 15.47
CA ASN A 308 -25.21 -12.53 16.50
C ASN A 308 -24.15 -12.76 17.60
N GLY A 309 -23.14 -13.60 17.32
CA GLY A 309 -22.10 -13.97 18.28
C GLY A 309 -20.98 -12.94 18.42
N ALA A 310 -19.99 -13.27 19.27
CA ALA A 310 -18.73 -12.54 19.32
C ALA A 310 -18.02 -12.61 17.96
N PRO A 311 -17.29 -11.56 17.55
CA PRO A 311 -16.58 -11.57 16.28
C PRO A 311 -15.44 -12.60 16.34
N LYS A 312 -15.31 -13.40 15.26
CA LYS A 312 -14.16 -14.30 15.05
C LYS A 312 -12.87 -13.51 14.87
N PHE A 313 -12.99 -12.37 14.23
CA PHE A 313 -11.91 -11.43 13.97
C PHE A 313 -12.43 -10.02 14.22
N SER A 314 -11.65 -9.19 14.90
CA SER A 314 -11.94 -7.76 15.08
C SER A 314 -10.66 -6.97 15.03
N PHE A 315 -10.65 -5.92 14.21
CA PHE A 315 -9.56 -4.97 14.10
C PHE A 315 -10.12 -3.56 14.02
N SER A 316 -9.44 -2.59 14.63
CA SER A 316 -9.86 -1.19 14.62
C SER A 316 -8.69 -0.29 14.25
N GLN A 317 -8.96 0.76 13.48
CA GLN A 317 -7.96 1.71 13.02
C GLN A 317 -8.58 3.11 12.95
N SER A 318 -7.98 4.06 13.68
CA SER A 318 -8.41 5.47 13.64
C SER A 318 -8.10 6.12 12.30
N LEU A 319 -8.76 7.25 11.98
CA LEU A 319 -8.45 8.02 10.78
C LEU A 319 -6.97 8.45 10.75
N ALA A 320 -6.40 8.87 11.89
CA ALA A 320 -4.98 9.19 11.99
C ALA A 320 -4.10 7.96 11.71
N ALA A 321 -4.49 6.77 12.18
CA ALA A 321 -3.75 5.53 11.91
C ALA A 321 -3.90 5.07 10.45
N VAL A 322 -5.03 5.35 9.78
CA VAL A 322 -5.19 5.10 8.34
C VAL A 322 -4.31 6.06 7.55
N GLN A 323 -4.41 7.36 7.82
CA GLN A 323 -3.64 8.39 7.13
C GLN A 323 -2.13 8.19 7.30
N SER A 324 -1.64 7.99 8.52
CA SER A 324 -0.19 7.80 8.76
C SER A 324 0.39 6.58 8.05
N ARG A 325 -0.43 5.56 7.75
CA ARG A 325 -0.01 4.41 6.94
C ARG A 325 -0.10 4.67 5.45
N SER A 326 -1.10 5.42 5.02
CA SER A 326 -1.32 5.78 3.61
C SER A 326 -0.36 6.84 3.09
N SER A 327 -0.07 7.85 3.91
CA SER A 327 0.79 8.98 3.56
C SER A 327 1.47 9.50 4.84
N PRO A 328 2.55 8.85 5.31
CA PRO A 328 3.17 9.15 6.60
C PRO A 328 3.66 10.59 6.80
N ARG A 329 3.85 11.33 5.70
CA ARG A 329 4.33 12.73 5.71
C ARG A 329 3.21 13.75 5.80
N ASP A 330 1.97 13.35 5.52
CA ASP A 330 0.83 14.25 5.59
C ASP A 330 0.31 14.37 7.03
N VAL A 331 -0.46 15.43 7.30
CA VAL A 331 -1.28 15.53 8.51
C VAL A 331 -2.73 15.18 8.20
N PRO A 332 -3.49 14.59 9.15
CA PRO A 332 -4.87 14.16 8.88
C PRO A 332 -5.78 15.27 8.32
N THR A 333 -5.65 16.50 8.82
CA THR A 333 -6.44 17.67 8.38
C THR A 333 -6.25 17.99 6.91
N THR A 334 -5.01 18.02 6.41
CA THR A 334 -4.74 18.26 4.99
C THR A 334 -5.05 17.03 4.14
N TYR A 335 -4.84 15.84 4.69
CA TYR A 335 -5.04 14.60 3.97
C TYR A 335 -6.51 14.35 3.62
N TYR A 336 -7.46 14.65 4.51
CA TYR A 336 -8.90 14.32 4.36
C TYR A 336 -9.77 15.40 3.69
N THR A 337 -9.19 16.55 3.33
CA THR A 337 -9.93 17.71 2.81
C THR A 337 -9.90 17.84 1.28
N THR A 338 -9.04 17.11 0.58
CA THR A 338 -8.77 17.35 -0.84
C THR A 338 -9.44 16.36 -1.77
N ALA A 339 -9.79 15.14 -1.32
CA ALA A 339 -10.27 14.11 -2.23
C ALA A 339 -11.76 14.25 -2.59
N SER A 340 -12.11 13.82 -3.80
CA SER A 340 -13.51 13.60 -4.16
C SER A 340 -14.05 12.33 -3.50
N ASN A 341 -13.20 11.33 -3.26
CA ASN A 341 -13.52 10.07 -2.59
C ASN A 341 -12.26 9.46 -1.95
N TYR A 342 -12.39 8.73 -0.85
CA TYR A 342 -11.31 7.90 -0.32
C TYR A 342 -11.61 6.42 -0.56
N ALA A 343 -10.81 5.76 -1.40
CA ALA A 343 -10.84 4.32 -1.53
C ALA A 343 -10.09 3.67 -0.37
N LEU A 344 -10.84 3.01 0.53
CA LEU A 344 -10.32 2.24 1.65
C LEU A 344 -9.93 0.85 1.16
N LEU A 345 -8.64 0.62 0.97
CA LEU A 345 -8.09 -0.66 0.56
C LEU A 345 -7.92 -1.53 1.81
N LEU A 346 -8.73 -2.59 1.91
CA LEU A 346 -8.62 -3.61 2.96
C LEU A 346 -7.61 -4.65 2.54
N LEU A 347 -6.50 -4.70 3.26
CA LEU A 347 -5.32 -5.50 2.95
C LEU A 347 -4.90 -6.35 4.14
N GLY A 348 -4.06 -7.34 3.89
CA GLY A 348 -3.34 -8.08 4.92
C GLY A 348 -3.92 -9.45 5.27
N ASP A 349 -3.31 -10.06 6.30
CA ASP A 349 -3.50 -11.43 6.74
C ASP A 349 -3.79 -11.44 8.25
N PRO A 350 -4.93 -12.01 8.69
CA PRO A 350 -5.29 -12.04 10.10
C PRO A 350 -4.40 -12.97 10.94
N SER A 351 -3.63 -13.87 10.32
CA SER A 351 -2.72 -14.79 11.02
C SER A 351 -1.42 -14.14 11.49
N VAL A 352 -1.09 -12.94 10.98
CA VAL A 352 0.15 -12.23 11.35
C VAL A 352 -0.06 -11.41 12.62
N PRO A 353 0.62 -11.74 13.74
CA PRO A 353 0.48 -11.00 14.99
C PRO A 353 1.15 -9.62 14.92
N ALA A 354 0.69 -8.68 15.75
CA ALA A 354 1.34 -7.38 15.94
C ALA A 354 2.74 -7.59 16.56
N THR A 355 3.78 -7.05 15.93
CA THR A 355 5.14 -7.13 16.47
C THR A 355 5.59 -5.80 17.06
N VAL A 356 6.25 -5.88 18.21
CA VAL A 356 6.93 -4.75 18.84
C VAL A 356 8.34 -4.68 18.27
N ASP A 357 8.57 -3.66 17.45
CA ASP A 357 9.84 -3.07 16.96
C ASP A 357 11.12 -3.93 16.85
N GLY A 358 11.78 -3.86 15.67
CA GLY A 358 13.17 -4.29 15.52
C GLY A 358 13.57 -4.81 14.14
N GLY A 359 13.83 -3.90 13.19
CA GLY A 359 14.80 -4.06 12.08
C GLY A 359 14.66 -5.20 11.05
N ALA A 360 13.71 -6.11 11.21
CA ALA A 360 13.34 -7.17 10.27
C ALA A 360 12.06 -6.78 9.50
N PRO A 361 11.72 -7.39 8.34
CA PRO A 361 10.56 -7.01 7.51
C PRO A 361 9.34 -6.79 8.38
N ASN A 362 8.81 -5.56 8.37
CA ASN A 362 7.85 -5.09 9.35
C ASN A 362 6.56 -5.94 9.30
N PRO A 363 6.38 -6.91 10.23
CA PRO A 363 5.24 -7.83 10.21
C PRO A 363 3.91 -7.09 10.28
N ASP A 364 3.93 -5.88 10.84
CA ASP A 364 2.79 -4.98 10.95
C ASP A 364 2.19 -4.55 9.62
N ARG A 365 2.94 -4.63 8.50
CA ARG A 365 2.47 -4.32 7.15
C ARG A 365 1.70 -5.48 6.51
N ARG A 366 1.94 -6.71 6.99
CA ARG A 366 1.24 -7.91 6.54
C ARG A 366 -0.05 -8.16 7.31
N ARG A 367 -0.21 -7.56 8.49
CA ARG A 367 -1.44 -7.60 9.28
C ARG A 367 -2.61 -6.99 8.50
N VAL A 368 -3.83 -7.42 8.82
CA VAL A 368 -5.05 -6.75 8.37
C VAL A 368 -5.01 -5.25 8.68
N GLN A 369 -5.19 -4.43 7.66
CA GLN A 369 -5.17 -2.97 7.78
C GLN A 369 -6.03 -2.31 6.69
N LEU A 370 -6.36 -1.04 6.93
CA LEU A 370 -6.93 -0.14 5.93
C LEU A 370 -5.89 0.88 5.51
N LEU A 371 -5.75 1.03 4.20
CA LEU A 371 -5.06 2.14 3.57
C LEU A 371 -6.09 2.96 2.81
N ALA A 372 -6.19 4.25 3.08
CA ALA A 372 -6.96 5.17 2.26
C ALA A 372 -6.13 5.63 1.04
N VAL A 373 -6.77 5.67 -0.12
CA VAL A 373 -6.23 6.29 -1.34
C VAL A 373 -7.15 7.45 -1.72
N PRO A 374 -6.65 8.68 -1.77
CA PRO A 374 -7.42 9.81 -2.26
C PRO A 374 -7.67 9.67 -3.77
N VAL A 375 -8.93 9.75 -4.17
CA VAL A 375 -9.39 9.77 -5.56
C VAL A 375 -9.93 11.17 -5.83
N LEU A 376 -9.30 11.89 -6.75
CA LEU A 376 -9.77 13.20 -7.20
C LEU A 376 -10.63 13.07 -8.44
N ASP A 377 -11.64 13.92 -8.55
CA ASP A 377 -12.41 14.09 -9.77
C ASP A 377 -11.56 14.86 -10.80
N PRO A 378 -11.21 14.23 -11.93
CA PRO A 378 -10.37 14.85 -12.95
C PRO A 378 -11.00 16.12 -13.55
N THR A 379 -12.32 16.30 -13.44
CA THR A 379 -13.01 17.51 -13.92
C THR A 379 -12.87 18.71 -12.97
N THR A 380 -12.46 18.47 -11.73
CA THR A 380 -12.33 19.50 -10.69
C THR A 380 -10.88 19.93 -10.45
N VAL A 381 -9.92 19.19 -11.01
CA VAL A 381 -8.52 19.59 -11.02
C VAL A 381 -8.35 20.60 -12.14
N ASP A 382 -8.19 21.88 -11.77
CA ASP A 382 -7.83 22.94 -12.72
C ASP A 382 -6.59 22.47 -13.48
N ALA A 383 -6.68 22.44 -14.82
CA ALA A 383 -5.62 21.96 -15.67
C ALA A 383 -4.38 22.81 -15.39
N GLY A 384 -3.45 22.26 -14.63
CA GLY A 384 -2.21 22.93 -14.25
C GLY A 384 -1.62 23.58 -15.49
N VAL A 385 -1.52 24.90 -15.42
CA VAL A 385 -0.99 25.78 -16.45
C VAL A 385 0.28 25.16 -17.02
N ASP A 386 0.28 24.88 -18.33
CA ASP A 386 1.50 24.68 -19.08
C ASP A 386 2.43 25.85 -18.75
N SER A 387 3.47 25.61 -17.94
CA SER A 387 4.60 26.54 -17.81
C SER A 387 5.47 26.42 -19.06
N GLY A 388 4.86 26.78 -20.19
CA GLY A 388 5.43 26.97 -21.50
C GLY A 388 4.87 28.27 -22.07
N ALA A 389 4.95 29.35 -21.28
CA ALA A 389 4.79 30.69 -21.82
C ALA A 389 5.89 30.90 -22.86
N VAL A 390 5.54 30.67 -24.12
CA VAL A 390 6.28 31.22 -25.26
C VAL A 390 6.19 32.73 -25.10
N ASN A 391 7.26 33.34 -24.58
CA ASN A 391 7.47 34.76 -24.69
C ASN A 391 7.62 35.10 -26.18
N THR A 392 6.51 35.41 -26.83
CA THR A 392 6.51 36.39 -27.92
C THR A 392 6.84 37.75 -27.33
N GLU A 393 8.11 38.14 -27.40
CA GLU A 393 8.48 39.55 -27.47
C GLU A 393 9.31 39.77 -28.74
N ASP A 394 8.66 40.48 -29.68
CA ASP A 394 9.29 41.30 -30.70
C ASP A 394 10.22 42.33 -30.07
N GLY A 395 11.36 42.62 -30.73
CA GLY A 395 11.98 43.95 -30.64
C GLY A 395 13.50 43.98 -30.56
N GLY A 396 14.17 43.90 -31.72
CA GLY A 396 15.60 44.20 -31.90
C GLY A 396 16.05 44.06 -33.34
#